data_AF-A0A1M3TVT4-F1
#
_entry.id   AF-A0A1M3TVT4-F1
#
_cell.length_a   1.000
_cell.length_b   1.000
_cell.length_c   1.000
_cell.angle_alpha   90.00
_cell.angle_beta   90.00
_cell.angle_gamma   90.00
#
_symmetry.space_group_name_H-M   'P 1'
#
loop_
_entity.id
_entity.type
_entity.pdbx_description
1 polymer ?
#
loop_
_entity_poly.entity_id
_entity_poly.type
_entity_poly.pdbx_seq_one_letter_code
_entity_poly.pdbx_strand_id
1 'polypeptide(L)'
;MTSPPESRRNFHPHGSRSEILLLPPRNEFMTSHPWTAMYLISPPLPRGVSAVQFNITSHDQGWCSDRNQGIWSWFDVSILCSERDGGEDYPSSSLFSDLPDHPSSYLKPKPEDFRQVLQDQGLHFKDTPKEGIPDPDPTKPGAIAKRVASNKIQRSWQQHVVFWRMEDGGEEAGFLSCLEEGDRLVVWARTQFPGWINCVKDVEIMVSVDETTLNTIPASGGGSDTRQEDTVNGVL
;
A
#
# COMPACT_ATOMS: atom_id res chain seq x y z
N MET A 1 10.79 38.66 -7.20
CA MET A 1 9.88 37.51 -7.20
C MET A 1 10.66 36.31 -6.73
N THR A 2 10.65 36.07 -5.42
CA THR A 2 11.25 34.89 -4.81
C THR A 2 10.25 33.75 -4.93
N SER A 3 10.62 32.70 -5.66
CA SER A 3 9.92 31.42 -5.66
C SER A 3 9.71 30.96 -4.21
N PRO A 4 8.57 30.34 -3.85
CA PRO A 4 8.42 29.77 -2.52
C PRO A 4 9.51 28.72 -2.30
N PRO A 5 10.04 28.57 -1.07
CA PRO A 5 10.97 27.49 -0.78
C PRO A 5 10.27 26.17 -1.08
N GLU A 6 10.93 25.32 -1.89
CA GLU A 6 10.54 23.92 -2.05
C GLU A 6 10.35 23.35 -0.66
N SER A 7 9.10 23.14 -0.26
CA SER A 7 8.75 22.40 0.94
C SER A 7 9.43 21.05 0.78
N ARG A 8 10.56 20.84 1.47
CA ARG A 8 11.15 19.52 1.66
C ARG A 8 10.14 18.74 2.49
N ARG A 9 9.16 18.17 1.81
CA ARG A 9 8.21 17.22 2.34
C ARG A 9 9.02 16.06 2.92
N ASN A 10 9.11 16.04 4.25
CA ASN A 10 9.86 15.01 4.96
C ASN A 10 9.09 13.69 4.83
N PHE A 11 9.78 12.65 4.39
CA PHE A 11 9.25 11.30 4.40
C PHE A 11 9.43 10.70 5.79
N HIS A 12 8.38 10.07 6.30
CA HIS A 12 8.38 9.39 7.58
C HIS A 12 8.15 7.89 7.36
N PRO A 13 8.88 7.00 8.07
CA PRO A 13 8.64 5.57 8.01
C PRO A 13 7.19 5.23 8.37
N HIS A 14 6.56 4.39 7.55
CA HIS A 14 5.15 4.04 7.66
C HIS A 14 4.91 2.55 7.34
N GLY A 15 5.78 1.71 7.90
CA GLY A 15 5.72 0.25 7.77
C GLY A 15 6.98 -0.30 7.13
N SER A 16 7.51 -1.36 7.73
CA SER A 16 8.66 -2.09 7.21
C SER A 16 8.58 -3.57 7.55
N ARG A 17 9.19 -4.41 6.71
CA ARG A 17 9.42 -5.83 6.99
C ARG A 17 10.79 -6.24 6.44
N SER A 18 11.64 -6.72 7.34
CA SER A 18 13.01 -7.17 7.06
C SER A 18 13.14 -8.68 7.26
N GLU A 19 12.37 -9.47 6.52
CA GLU A 19 12.37 -10.93 6.60
C GLU A 19 12.61 -11.53 5.22
N ILE A 20 13.56 -12.46 5.11
CA ILE A 20 13.88 -13.06 3.82
C ILE A 20 12.71 -13.92 3.33
N LEU A 21 12.12 -13.54 2.20
CA LEU A 21 11.12 -14.32 1.48
C LEU A 21 11.70 -14.83 0.16
N LEU A 22 11.54 -16.13 -0.09
CA LEU A 22 11.79 -16.75 -1.38
C LEU A 22 10.45 -17.04 -2.06
N LEU A 23 10.23 -16.46 -3.24
CA LEU A 23 9.00 -16.64 -4.00
C LEU A 23 9.32 -17.18 -5.41
N PRO A 24 8.84 -18.37 -5.81
CA PRO A 24 8.03 -19.30 -5.01
C PRO A 24 8.84 -19.96 -3.87
N PRO A 25 8.16 -20.56 -2.87
CA PRO A 25 8.82 -21.35 -1.84
C PRO A 25 9.56 -22.55 -2.42
N ARG A 26 10.57 -23.03 -1.69
CA ARG A 26 11.50 -24.05 -2.21
C ARG A 26 10.87 -25.39 -2.61
N ASN A 27 9.69 -25.71 -2.10
CA ASN A 27 9.01 -26.97 -2.36
C ASN A 27 7.98 -26.86 -3.51
N GLU A 28 7.80 -25.68 -4.11
CA GLU A 28 6.68 -25.40 -5.04
C GLU A 28 7.15 -24.90 -6.42
N PHE A 29 8.44 -25.05 -6.75
CA PHE A 29 9.07 -24.56 -8.00
C PHE A 29 8.50 -25.10 -9.31
N MET A 30 7.54 -26.04 -9.28
CA MET A 30 7.07 -26.79 -10.46
C MET A 30 5.71 -26.34 -11.00
N THR A 31 5.00 -25.41 -10.34
CA THR A 31 3.67 -24.97 -10.81
C THR A 31 3.78 -23.89 -11.88
N SER A 32 3.06 -24.03 -13.00
CA SER A 32 3.11 -23.12 -14.16
C SER A 32 2.40 -21.77 -13.97
N HIS A 33 1.90 -21.46 -12.78
CA HIS A 33 1.15 -20.23 -12.50
C HIS A 33 2.05 -19.18 -11.84
N PRO A 34 1.76 -17.88 -12.00
CA PRO A 34 2.42 -16.83 -11.23
C PRO A 34 2.24 -17.04 -9.74
N TRP A 35 3.17 -16.51 -8.95
CA TRP A 35 3.10 -16.48 -7.49
C TRP A 35 3.07 -15.04 -7.01
N THR A 36 2.23 -14.80 -6.02
CA THR A 36 2.06 -13.51 -5.34
C THR A 36 2.10 -13.75 -3.84
N ALA A 37 3.01 -13.05 -3.17
CA ALA A 37 3.10 -13.02 -1.72
C ALA A 37 2.68 -11.66 -1.18
N MET A 38 1.83 -11.68 -0.16
CA MET A 38 1.52 -10.50 0.64
C MET A 38 2.70 -10.19 1.57
N TYR A 39 3.62 -9.33 1.13
CA TYR A 39 4.90 -9.14 1.82
C TYR A 39 4.79 -8.13 2.97
N LEU A 40 4.23 -6.94 2.73
CA LEU A 40 4.11 -5.89 3.73
C LEU A 40 2.74 -5.22 3.62
N ILE A 41 2.11 -4.98 4.77
CA ILE A 41 0.92 -4.13 4.89
C ILE A 41 1.28 -2.98 5.82
N SER A 42 1.03 -1.75 5.41
CA SER A 42 1.29 -0.58 6.25
C SER A 42 0.32 -0.49 7.44
N PRO A 43 0.68 0.25 8.49
CA PRO A 43 -0.30 0.85 9.39
C PRO A 43 -1.35 1.69 8.62
N PRO A 44 -2.46 2.08 9.26
CA PRO A 44 -3.40 3.03 8.69
C PRO A 44 -2.70 4.35 8.35
N LEU A 45 -2.91 4.82 7.13
CA LEU A 45 -2.32 6.04 6.59
C LEU A 45 -2.90 7.26 7.30
N PRO A 46 -2.06 8.28 7.58
CA PRO A 46 -2.55 9.56 8.05
C PRO A 46 -3.36 10.26 6.95
N ARG A 47 -4.18 11.24 7.34
CA ARG A 47 -4.84 12.13 6.38
C ARG A 47 -3.82 12.92 5.56
N GLY A 48 -4.13 13.14 4.28
CA GLY A 48 -3.39 14.07 3.44
C GLY A 48 -2.05 13.57 2.93
N VAL A 49 -1.88 12.25 2.79
CA VAL A 49 -0.70 11.67 2.11
C VAL A 49 -0.58 12.27 0.72
N SER A 50 0.58 12.85 0.44
CA SER A 50 0.87 13.58 -0.79
C SER A 50 2.05 12.99 -1.56
N ALA A 51 2.82 12.11 -0.92
CA ALA A 51 3.88 11.35 -1.54
C ALA A 51 4.11 10.02 -0.79
N VAL A 52 4.55 9.01 -1.54
CA VAL A 52 4.96 7.71 -1.01
C VAL A 52 6.31 7.33 -1.59
N GLN A 53 7.19 6.79 -0.76
CA GLN A 53 8.46 6.21 -1.16
C GLN A 53 8.48 4.73 -0.78
N PHE A 54 8.88 3.88 -1.73
CA PHE A 54 9.12 2.47 -1.50
C PHE A 54 10.62 2.19 -1.54
N ASN A 55 11.14 1.64 -0.46
CA ASN A 55 12.50 1.12 -0.37
C ASN A 55 12.41 -0.40 -0.40
N ILE A 56 12.94 -1.04 -1.44
CA ILE A 56 12.86 -2.49 -1.61
C ILE A 56 14.26 -3.04 -1.83
N THR A 57 14.71 -3.92 -0.93
CA THR A 57 15.93 -4.71 -1.13
C THR A 57 15.55 -6.11 -1.58
N SER A 58 15.85 -6.44 -2.84
CA SER A 58 15.53 -7.75 -3.41
C SER A 58 16.47 -8.10 -4.56
N HIS A 59 16.35 -9.32 -5.06
CA HIS A 59 17.02 -9.71 -6.29
C HIS A 59 16.35 -10.92 -6.93
N ASP A 60 16.75 -11.25 -8.16
CA ASP A 60 16.23 -12.40 -8.89
C ASP A 60 17.30 -13.49 -9.10
N GLN A 61 17.01 -14.72 -8.70
CA GLN A 61 17.92 -15.86 -8.86
C GLN A 61 17.65 -16.75 -10.09
N GLY A 62 16.67 -16.38 -10.92
CA GLY A 62 16.15 -17.24 -11.98
C GLY A 62 17.10 -17.56 -13.12
N TRP A 63 16.74 -18.59 -13.88
CA TRP A 63 17.39 -18.93 -15.16
C TRP A 63 16.64 -18.31 -16.33
N CYS A 64 17.37 -17.64 -17.21
CA CYS A 64 16.82 -17.05 -18.42
C CYS A 64 17.68 -17.41 -19.63
N SER A 65 17.06 -17.99 -20.66
CA SER A 65 17.71 -18.22 -21.96
C SER A 65 17.87 -16.93 -22.76
N ASP A 66 17.04 -15.91 -22.52
CA ASP A 66 17.10 -14.61 -23.19
C ASP A 66 16.81 -13.46 -22.23
N ARG A 67 17.87 -12.79 -21.78
CA ARG A 67 17.79 -11.69 -20.81
C ARG A 67 16.97 -10.49 -21.29
N ASN A 68 16.66 -10.40 -22.58
CA ASN A 68 15.87 -9.30 -23.15
C ASN A 68 14.36 -9.60 -23.16
N GLN A 69 13.92 -10.81 -22.78
CA GLN A 69 12.51 -11.19 -22.88
C GLN A 69 11.63 -10.71 -21.72
N GLY A 70 12.17 -10.01 -20.73
CA GLY A 70 11.33 -9.19 -19.84
C GLY A 70 11.61 -9.29 -18.35
N ILE A 71 10.60 -8.88 -17.60
CA ILE A 71 10.56 -8.76 -16.15
C ILE A 71 9.77 -9.95 -15.61
N TRP A 72 10.42 -10.79 -14.83
CA TRP A 72 9.84 -12.07 -14.40
C TRP A 72 9.62 -12.17 -12.90
N SER A 73 10.17 -11.23 -12.13
CA SER A 73 9.77 -10.93 -10.77
C SER A 73 9.68 -9.42 -10.55
N TRP A 74 8.74 -9.00 -9.72
CA TRP A 74 8.40 -7.60 -9.53
C TRP A 74 7.65 -7.37 -8.22
N PHE A 75 7.33 -6.10 -7.98
CA PHE A 75 6.54 -5.65 -6.86
C PHE A 75 5.34 -4.85 -7.36
N ASP A 76 4.17 -5.17 -6.84
CA ASP A 76 2.94 -4.39 -7.03
C ASP A 76 2.51 -3.79 -5.68
N VAL A 77 1.69 -2.74 -5.70
CA VAL A 77 1.05 -2.17 -4.51
C VAL A 77 -0.46 -2.04 -4.72
N SER A 78 -1.22 -2.28 -3.67
CA SER A 78 -2.67 -2.08 -3.60
C SER A 78 -3.05 -1.18 -2.43
N ILE A 79 -4.24 -0.58 -2.52
CA ILE A 79 -4.85 0.18 -1.43
C ILE A 79 -5.92 -0.71 -0.77
N LEU A 80 -5.85 -0.86 0.55
CA LEU A 80 -6.88 -1.47 1.35
C LEU A 80 -7.59 -0.42 2.19
N CYS A 81 -8.91 -0.40 2.15
CA CYS A 81 -9.73 0.36 3.07
C CYS A 81 -10.32 -0.54 4.17
N SER A 82 -10.69 0.08 5.29
CA SER A 82 -11.37 -0.55 6.41
C SER A 82 -12.82 -0.06 6.45
N GLU A 83 -13.78 -0.97 6.60
CA GLU A 83 -15.21 -0.61 6.73
C GLU A 83 -15.57 0.00 8.10
N ARG A 84 -14.63 0.11 9.05
CA ARG A 84 -14.91 0.62 10.39
C ARG A 84 -14.89 2.15 10.45
N ASP A 85 -16.08 2.73 10.48
CA ASP A 85 -16.36 4.12 10.87
C ASP A 85 -15.82 4.42 12.28
N GLY A 86 -14.87 5.36 12.36
CA GLY A 86 -14.77 6.35 13.45
C GLY A 86 -14.69 5.92 14.92
N GLY A 87 -14.36 4.67 15.25
CA GLY A 87 -14.26 4.18 16.64
C GLY A 87 -12.86 3.69 16.98
N GLU A 88 -12.37 4.07 18.17
CA GLU A 88 -11.00 4.00 18.72
C GLU A 88 -10.26 2.64 18.73
N ASP A 89 -10.74 1.61 18.02
CA ASP A 89 -10.09 0.31 17.89
C ASP A 89 -9.75 0.02 16.43
N TYR A 90 -8.81 0.79 15.86
CA TYR A 90 -8.10 0.34 14.66
C TYR A 90 -7.48 -1.01 15.01
N PRO A 91 -7.70 -2.07 14.19
CA PRO A 91 -7.05 -3.31 14.46
C PRO A 91 -5.54 -3.07 14.42
N SER A 92 -4.95 -3.24 15.61
CA SER A 92 -3.54 -3.16 15.92
C SER A 92 -2.73 -3.92 14.86
N SER A 93 -1.45 -3.57 14.73
CA SER A 93 -0.46 -4.31 13.94
C SER A 93 -0.48 -5.84 14.20
N SER A 94 -1.12 -6.29 15.28
CA SER A 94 -1.41 -7.68 15.61
C SER A 94 -2.29 -8.45 14.62
N LEU A 95 -3.05 -7.81 13.73
CA LEU A 95 -3.82 -8.52 12.68
C LEU A 95 -2.95 -9.43 11.78
N PHE A 96 -1.65 -9.11 11.70
CA PHE A 96 -0.71 -9.76 10.78
C PHE A 96 0.45 -10.47 11.47
N SER A 97 0.55 -10.36 12.80
CA SER A 97 1.36 -11.27 13.62
C SER A 97 0.86 -12.71 13.51
N ASP A 98 -0.44 -12.85 13.25
CA ASP A 98 -1.16 -14.12 13.16
C ASP A 98 -1.37 -14.59 11.70
N LEU A 99 -0.74 -13.97 10.69
CA LEU A 99 -0.68 -14.57 9.36
C LEU A 99 -0.03 -15.95 9.53
N PRO A 100 -0.80 -17.04 9.43
CA PRO A 100 -0.36 -18.31 9.99
C PRO A 100 0.86 -18.79 9.24
N ASP A 101 1.70 -19.58 9.92
CA ASP A 101 2.88 -20.32 9.39
C ASP A 101 2.59 -21.17 8.14
N HIS A 102 1.36 -21.13 7.60
CA HIS A 102 0.90 -21.90 6.47
C HIS A 102 0.97 -21.08 5.15
N PRO A 103 1.69 -21.59 4.12
CA PRO A 103 1.88 -20.94 2.82
C PRO A 103 0.60 -20.40 2.15
N SER A 104 -0.53 -21.08 2.33
CA SER A 104 -1.80 -20.75 1.66
C SER A 104 -2.47 -19.46 2.12
N SER A 105 -2.07 -18.88 3.27
CA SER A 105 -2.63 -17.63 3.80
C SER A 105 -1.98 -16.39 3.18
N TYR A 106 -0.69 -16.48 2.85
CA TYR A 106 0.12 -15.38 2.34
C TYR A 106 0.57 -15.57 0.88
N LEU A 107 0.33 -16.75 0.27
CA LEU A 107 0.62 -17.03 -1.14
C LEU A 107 -0.65 -17.33 -1.94
N LYS A 108 -0.79 -16.63 -3.07
CA LYS A 108 -1.82 -16.88 -4.09
C LYS A 108 -1.27 -16.57 -5.48
N PRO A 109 -1.96 -16.94 -6.57
CA PRO A 109 -1.54 -16.57 -7.92
C PRO A 109 -1.51 -15.06 -8.20
N LYS A 110 -2.49 -14.30 -7.69
CA LYS A 110 -2.62 -12.85 -7.92
C LYS A 110 -3.24 -12.12 -6.70
N PRO A 111 -3.07 -10.78 -6.57
CA PRO A 111 -3.61 -10.01 -5.45
C PRO A 111 -5.12 -10.22 -5.21
N GLU A 112 -5.91 -10.35 -6.29
CA GLU A 112 -7.37 -10.51 -6.21
C GLU A 112 -7.79 -11.76 -5.44
N ASP A 113 -6.97 -12.81 -5.46
CA ASP A 113 -7.26 -14.08 -4.80
C ASP A 113 -7.11 -13.99 -3.26
N PHE A 114 -6.57 -12.89 -2.75
CA PHE A 114 -6.53 -12.58 -1.31
C PHE A 114 -7.81 -11.92 -0.79
N ARG A 115 -8.78 -11.60 -1.67
CA ARG A 115 -9.99 -10.85 -1.31
C ARG A 115 -10.72 -11.44 -0.10
N GLN A 116 -10.96 -12.75 -0.09
CA GLN A 116 -11.67 -13.39 1.03
C GLN A 116 -10.89 -13.25 2.34
N VAL A 117 -9.58 -13.54 2.31
CA VAL A 117 -8.72 -13.46 3.52
C VAL A 117 -8.70 -12.05 4.08
N LEU A 118 -8.68 -11.02 3.23
CA LEU A 118 -8.70 -9.62 3.65
C LEU A 118 -10.09 -9.20 4.17
N GLN A 119 -11.17 -9.62 3.50
CA GLN A 119 -12.54 -9.34 3.93
C GLN A 119 -12.89 -9.98 5.26
N ASP A 120 -12.38 -11.18 5.53
CA ASP A 120 -12.53 -11.84 6.84
C ASP A 120 -11.88 -11.02 7.97
N GLN A 121 -10.96 -10.10 7.63
CA GLN A 121 -10.33 -9.14 8.54
C GLN A 121 -10.94 -7.72 8.45
N GLY A 122 -12.04 -7.54 7.72
CA GLY A 122 -12.70 -6.25 7.51
C GLY A 122 -11.94 -5.28 6.58
N LEU A 123 -11.04 -5.81 5.74
CA LEU A 123 -10.27 -5.04 4.77
C LEU A 123 -10.72 -5.33 3.34
N HIS A 124 -10.84 -4.27 2.54
CA HIS A 124 -11.36 -4.34 1.18
C HIS A 124 -10.41 -3.64 0.22
N PHE A 125 -10.24 -4.20 -0.98
CA PHE A 125 -9.48 -3.52 -2.03
C PHE A 125 -10.24 -2.30 -2.53
N LYS A 126 -9.56 -1.15 -2.59
CA LYS A 126 -10.02 -0.01 -3.39
C LYS A 126 -9.64 -0.24 -4.86
N ASP A 127 -10.56 0.10 -5.74
CA ASP A 127 -10.26 0.19 -7.16
C ASP A 127 -9.38 1.42 -7.42
N THR A 128 -8.31 1.21 -8.17
CA THR A 128 -7.42 2.27 -8.62
C THR A 128 -7.86 2.71 -10.02
N PRO A 129 -7.84 4.02 -10.32
CA PRO A 129 -8.23 4.53 -11.63
C PRO A 129 -7.33 3.90 -12.68
N LYS A 130 -7.92 3.11 -13.58
CA LYS A 130 -7.29 2.71 -14.82
C LYS A 130 -7.97 3.39 -15.98
N GLU A 131 -7.18 4.11 -16.77
CA GLU A 131 -7.60 4.46 -18.12
C GLU A 131 -7.45 3.23 -19.01
N GLY A 132 -8.57 2.55 -19.32
CA GLY A 132 -8.61 1.51 -20.35
C GLY A 132 -9.22 0.17 -19.93
N ILE A 133 -9.40 -0.70 -20.92
CA ILE A 133 -9.98 -2.04 -20.78
C ILE A 133 -9.06 -2.91 -19.88
N PRO A 134 -9.60 -3.66 -18.90
CA PRO A 134 -8.83 -4.60 -18.11
C PRO A 134 -8.08 -5.60 -18.99
N ASP A 135 -6.76 -5.69 -18.84
CA ASP A 135 -5.96 -6.64 -19.59
C ASP A 135 -6.15 -8.05 -19.01
N PRO A 136 -6.45 -9.07 -19.83
CA PRO A 136 -6.61 -10.45 -19.36
C PRO A 136 -5.29 -11.08 -18.86
N ASP A 137 -4.13 -10.47 -19.12
CA ASP A 137 -2.82 -10.95 -18.67
C ASP A 137 -2.63 -10.80 -17.14
N PRO A 138 -2.49 -11.90 -16.38
CA PRO A 138 -2.34 -11.86 -14.91
C PRO A 138 -1.02 -11.23 -14.43
N THR A 139 -0.06 -11.00 -15.34
CA THR A 139 1.21 -10.33 -15.06
C THR A 139 1.07 -8.82 -15.05
N LYS A 140 0.02 -8.29 -15.69
CA LYS A 140 -0.31 -6.89 -15.59
C LYS A 140 -1.10 -6.66 -14.30
N PRO A 141 -0.83 -5.56 -13.57
CA PRO A 141 -1.61 -5.24 -12.39
C PRO A 141 -3.11 -5.19 -12.77
N GLY A 142 -4.03 -5.68 -11.94
CA GLY A 142 -5.48 -5.56 -12.18
C GLY A 142 -5.99 -4.13 -11.96
N ALA A 143 -7.29 -3.93 -11.77
CA ALA A 143 -7.84 -2.64 -11.35
C ALA A 143 -7.46 -2.27 -9.90
N ILE A 144 -6.95 -3.24 -9.12
CA ILE A 144 -6.71 -3.10 -7.68
C ILE A 144 -5.23 -2.97 -7.31
N ALA A 145 -4.31 -3.02 -8.29
CA ALA A 145 -2.88 -3.03 -8.03
C ALA A 145 -2.12 -2.16 -9.05
N LYS A 146 -0.96 -1.64 -8.66
CA LYS A 146 -0.05 -0.88 -9.53
C LYS A 146 1.41 -1.33 -9.36
N ARG A 147 2.16 -1.39 -10.46
CA ARG A 147 3.58 -1.80 -10.48
C ARG A 147 4.43 -0.77 -9.76
N VAL A 148 5.20 -1.19 -8.76
CA VAL A 148 6.16 -0.34 -8.03
C VAL A 148 7.56 -0.48 -8.61
N ALA A 149 8.07 -1.71 -8.67
CA ALA A 149 9.43 -2.01 -9.07
C ALA A 149 9.49 -3.36 -9.77
N SER A 150 10.56 -3.58 -10.54
CA SER A 150 10.77 -4.79 -11.31
C SER A 150 12.21 -5.22 -11.14
N ASN A 151 12.43 -6.50 -10.87
CA ASN A 151 13.77 -7.02 -10.72
C ASN A 151 14.43 -7.22 -12.07
N LYS A 152 15.75 -7.09 -12.09
CA LYS A 152 16.60 -7.56 -13.17
C LYS A 152 17.22 -8.89 -12.76
N ILE A 153 17.61 -9.67 -13.76
CA ILE A 153 18.34 -10.95 -13.56
C ILE A 153 19.67 -10.65 -12.89
N GLN A 154 19.73 -10.79 -11.57
CA GLN A 154 20.92 -10.44 -10.80
C GLN A 154 20.94 -11.21 -9.48
N ARG A 155 22.08 -11.85 -9.19
CA ARG A 155 22.25 -12.64 -7.96
C ARG A 155 22.63 -11.79 -6.74
N SER A 156 23.05 -10.55 -6.95
CA SER A 156 23.41 -9.62 -5.88
C SER A 156 22.19 -8.81 -5.43
N TRP A 157 22.07 -8.58 -4.12
CA TRP A 157 21.04 -7.69 -3.55
C TRP A 157 21.00 -6.34 -4.27
N GLN A 158 19.82 -5.96 -4.76
CA GLN A 158 19.54 -4.67 -5.38
C GLN A 158 18.67 -3.85 -4.46
N GLN A 159 18.92 -2.54 -4.42
CA GLN A 159 18.08 -1.60 -3.73
C GLN A 159 17.27 -0.80 -4.76
N HIS A 160 15.96 -0.92 -4.69
CA HIS A 160 15.02 -0.10 -5.45
C HIS A 160 14.50 1.00 -4.52
N VAL A 161 14.67 2.24 -4.95
CA VAL A 161 14.11 3.41 -4.27
C VAL A 161 13.17 4.08 -5.25
N VAL A 162 11.86 3.99 -5.00
CA VAL A 162 10.81 4.47 -5.91
C VAL A 162 10.02 5.57 -5.21
N PHE A 163 9.85 6.71 -5.87
CA PHE A 163 9.14 7.87 -5.33
C PHE A 163 7.91 8.15 -6.18
N TRP A 164 6.76 8.27 -5.53
CA TRP A 164 5.52 8.75 -6.13
C TRP A 164 5.09 10.03 -5.41
N ARG A 165 4.76 11.07 -6.17
CA ARG A 165 4.25 12.34 -5.63
C ARG A 165 3.04 12.81 -6.39
N MET A 166 2.09 13.40 -5.68
CA MET A 166 0.91 14.01 -6.28
C MET A 166 1.27 15.11 -7.29
N GLU A 167 2.36 15.85 -7.04
CA GLU A 167 2.83 16.96 -7.89
C GLU A 167 3.42 16.50 -9.23
N ASP A 168 3.93 15.26 -9.31
CA ASP A 168 4.54 14.73 -10.52
C ASP A 168 3.48 14.39 -11.59
N GLY A 169 2.20 14.31 -11.19
CA GLY A 169 1.10 13.94 -12.08
C GLY A 169 1.17 12.48 -12.53
N GLY A 170 0.44 12.15 -13.61
CA GLY A 170 0.44 10.82 -14.20
C GLY A 170 -0.32 9.76 -13.38
N GLU A 171 -0.08 8.50 -13.71
CA GLU A 171 -0.79 7.37 -13.09
C GLU A 171 -0.46 7.21 -11.60
N GLU A 172 0.78 7.50 -11.19
CA GLU A 172 1.22 7.44 -9.79
C GLU A 172 0.47 8.48 -8.95
N ALA A 173 0.36 9.72 -9.42
CA ALA A 173 -0.48 10.71 -8.77
C ALA A 173 -1.97 10.31 -8.78
N GLY A 174 -2.45 9.69 -9.86
CA GLY A 174 -3.79 9.10 -9.93
C GLY A 174 -4.03 8.06 -8.83
N PHE A 175 -3.09 7.14 -8.63
CA PHE A 175 -3.13 6.16 -7.54
C PHE A 175 -3.13 6.84 -6.16
N LEU A 176 -2.22 7.80 -5.95
CA LEU A 176 -2.12 8.53 -4.67
C LEU A 176 -3.38 9.32 -4.35
N SER A 177 -4.10 9.83 -5.36
CA SER A 177 -5.33 10.58 -5.17
C SER A 177 -6.50 9.76 -4.61
N CYS A 178 -6.39 8.43 -4.62
CA CYS A 178 -7.36 7.51 -4.03
C CYS A 178 -7.10 7.20 -2.55
N LEU A 179 -5.96 7.64 -2.02
CA LEU A 179 -5.61 7.42 -0.62
C LEU A 179 -6.43 8.35 0.28
N GLU A 180 -7.08 7.75 1.26
CA GLU A 180 -7.80 8.42 2.32
C GLU A 180 -7.17 8.12 3.68
N GLU A 181 -7.56 8.88 4.69
CA GLU A 181 -7.18 8.58 6.07
C GLU A 181 -7.69 7.19 6.45
N GLY A 182 -6.84 6.40 7.13
CA GLY A 182 -7.19 5.05 7.57
C GLY A 182 -6.94 3.95 6.53
N ASP A 183 -6.74 4.29 5.26
CA ASP A 183 -6.33 3.33 4.23
C ASP A 183 -4.98 2.69 4.57
N ARG A 184 -4.69 1.55 3.97
CA ARG A 184 -3.40 0.85 4.11
C ARG A 184 -2.84 0.53 2.74
N LEU A 185 -1.51 0.54 2.64
CA LEU A 185 -0.80 0.08 1.45
C LEU A 185 -0.35 -1.37 1.65
N VAL A 186 -0.57 -2.21 0.65
CA VAL A 186 -0.05 -3.59 0.63
C VAL A 186 0.96 -3.72 -0.49
N VAL A 187 2.19 -4.11 -0.16
CA VAL A 187 3.21 -4.45 -1.13
C VAL A 187 3.20 -5.95 -1.38
N TRP A 188 3.02 -6.30 -2.65
CA TRP A 188 3.01 -7.66 -3.17
C TRP A 188 4.38 -7.98 -3.79
N ALA A 189 5.01 -9.06 -3.35
CA ALA A 189 6.13 -9.64 -4.10
C ALA A 189 5.58 -10.63 -5.11
N ARG A 190 6.04 -10.59 -6.37
CA ARG A 190 5.50 -11.43 -7.45
C ARG A 190 6.59 -12.07 -8.30
N THR A 191 6.27 -13.21 -8.91
CA THR A 191 7.08 -13.91 -9.91
C THR A 191 6.18 -14.68 -10.88
N GLN A 192 6.57 -14.80 -12.15
CA GLN A 192 5.70 -15.33 -13.21
C GLN A 192 5.86 -16.83 -13.49
N PHE A 193 7.08 -17.36 -13.45
CA PHE A 193 7.38 -18.66 -14.06
C PHE A 193 8.15 -19.63 -13.14
N PRO A 194 7.94 -20.95 -13.31
CA PRO A 194 8.82 -21.99 -12.76
C PRO A 194 10.28 -21.69 -13.09
N GLY A 195 11.14 -21.61 -12.08
CA GLY A 195 12.57 -21.33 -12.24
C GLY A 195 12.98 -19.86 -12.09
N TRP A 196 12.03 -18.96 -11.83
CA TRP A 196 12.30 -17.59 -11.40
C TRP A 196 12.04 -17.44 -9.90
N ILE A 197 12.94 -16.77 -9.20
CA ILE A 197 12.87 -16.62 -7.75
C ILE A 197 13.01 -15.15 -7.40
N ASN A 198 11.93 -14.56 -6.89
CA ASN A 198 11.99 -13.26 -6.22
C ASN A 198 12.52 -13.48 -4.80
N CYS A 199 13.76 -13.10 -4.56
CA CYS A 199 14.37 -13.11 -3.23
C CYS A 199 14.20 -11.72 -2.63
N VAL A 200 13.24 -11.56 -1.73
CA VAL A 200 12.99 -10.31 -1.01
C VAL A 200 13.72 -10.38 0.32
N LYS A 201 14.40 -9.30 0.71
CA LYS A 201 15.05 -9.18 2.01
C LYS A 201 14.42 -8.12 2.89
N ASP A 202 14.05 -7.01 2.29
CA ASP A 202 13.58 -5.84 3.02
C ASP A 202 12.62 -5.03 2.15
N VAL A 203 11.51 -4.58 2.74
CA VAL A 203 10.63 -3.57 2.16
C VAL A 203 10.27 -2.57 3.24
N GLU A 204 10.36 -1.30 2.91
CA GLU A 204 9.91 -0.19 3.74
C GLU A 204 9.06 0.77 2.89
N ILE A 205 7.97 1.24 3.51
CA ILE A 205 7.10 2.28 2.99
C ILE A 205 7.37 3.53 3.80
N MET A 206 7.60 4.65 3.13
CA MET A 206 7.62 5.96 3.77
C MET A 206 6.59 6.87 3.13
N VAL A 207 5.99 7.74 3.92
CA VAL A 207 4.95 8.67 3.44
C VAL A 207 5.31 10.10 3.77
N SER A 208 4.85 11.03 2.95
CA SER A 208 4.84 12.45 3.28
C SER A 208 3.44 13.01 3.17
N VAL A 209 3.08 13.87 4.11
CA VAL A 209 1.75 14.50 4.20
C VAL A 209 1.83 15.95 3.77
N ASP A 210 0.79 16.43 3.10
CA ASP A 210 0.64 17.86 2.82
C ASP A 210 0.05 18.56 4.03
N GLU A 211 0.87 19.33 4.75
CA GLU A 211 0.48 20.05 5.97
C GLU A 211 -0.68 21.03 5.75
N THR A 212 -0.95 21.46 4.52
CA THR A 212 -2.10 22.32 4.21
C THR A 212 -3.45 21.62 4.48
N THR A 213 -3.49 20.29 4.42
CA THR A 213 -4.69 19.49 4.69
C THR A 213 -5.02 19.36 6.19
N LEU A 214 -4.03 19.52 7.07
CA LEU A 214 -4.21 19.45 8.53
C LEU A 214 -4.92 20.69 9.11
N ASN A 215 -4.85 21.84 8.44
CA ASN A 215 -5.43 23.10 8.93
C ASN A 215 -6.91 23.30 8.60
N THR A 216 -7.56 22.36 7.92
CA THR A 216 -8.99 22.45 7.60
C THR A 216 -9.80 21.63 8.60
N ILE A 217 -9.90 22.13 9.85
CA ILE A 217 -10.93 21.71 10.79
C ILE A 217 -12.18 22.54 10.44
N PRO A 218 -13.36 21.96 10.17
CA PRO A 218 -14.57 22.74 10.10
C PRO A 218 -14.79 23.35 11.48
N ALA A 219 -14.79 24.69 11.55
CA ALA A 219 -15.16 25.40 12.76
C ALA A 219 -16.54 24.90 13.18
N SER A 220 -16.58 24.01 14.18
CA SER A 220 -17.82 23.65 14.85
C SER A 220 -18.37 24.93 15.44
N GLY A 221 -19.41 25.46 14.78
CA GLY A 221 -20.04 26.71 15.14
C GLY A 221 -20.47 26.68 16.60
N GLY A 222 -19.81 27.51 17.40
CA GLY A 222 -20.29 27.88 18.72
C GLY A 222 -21.58 28.67 18.57
N GLY A 223 -22.71 27.96 18.61
CA GLY A 223 -24.01 28.53 18.90
C GLY A 223 -24.17 28.63 20.41
N SER A 224 -23.91 29.83 20.94
CA SER A 224 -24.26 30.25 22.29
C SER A 224 -25.76 30.09 22.53
N ASP A 225 -26.15 29.32 23.54
CA ASP A 225 -27.50 29.39 24.10
C ASP A 225 -27.38 29.51 25.64
N THR A 226 -27.01 30.70 26.08
CA THR A 226 -27.13 31.13 27.47
C THR A 226 -28.60 31.28 27.81
N ARG A 227 -29.19 30.23 28.41
CA ARG A 227 -30.45 30.37 29.16
C ARG A 227 -30.15 31.06 30.49
N GLN A 228 -30.51 32.33 30.56
CA GLN A 228 -30.64 33.08 31.81
C GLN A 228 -32.11 33.03 32.20
N GLU A 229 -32.47 32.18 33.16
CA GLU A 229 -33.79 32.18 33.78
C GLU A 229 -33.86 33.31 34.79
N ASP A 230 -34.52 34.40 34.41
CA ASP A 230 -34.88 35.47 35.33
C ASP A 230 -36.00 35.01 36.27
N THR A 231 -35.69 35.06 37.56
CA THR A 231 -36.61 34.88 38.67
C THR A 231 -37.48 36.13 38.81
N VAL A 232 -38.79 36.02 38.62
CA VAL A 232 -39.75 37.08 39.02
C VAL A 232 -40.51 36.61 40.25
N ASN A 233 -40.07 37.12 41.41
CA ASN A 233 -40.88 37.27 42.61
C ASN A 233 -41.49 38.68 42.58
N GLY A 234 -42.81 38.82 42.76
CA GLY A 234 -43.39 40.14 43.03
C GLY A 234 -44.91 40.29 42.88
N VAL A 235 -45.62 40.02 43.98
CA VAL A 235 -46.74 40.81 44.55
C VAL A 235 -47.93 41.19 43.65
N LEU A 236 -49.09 40.60 43.95
CA LEU A 236 -50.29 41.29 44.48
C LEU A 236 -51.21 40.30 45.19
#